data_AF-A0A1C0BT79-F1
#
_entry.id   AF-A0A1C0BT79-F1
#
_cell.length_a   1.000
_cell.length_b   1.000
_cell.length_c   1.000
_cell.angle_alpha   90.00
_cell.angle_beta   90.00
_cell.angle_gamma   90.00
#
_symmetry.space_group_name_H-M   'P 1'
#
loop_
_entity.id
_entity.type
_entity.pdbx_description
1 polymer ?
#
loop_
_entity_poly.entity_id
_entity_poly.type
_entity_poly.pdbx_seq_one_letter_code
_entity_poly.pdbx_strand_id
1 'polypeptide(L)'
;MNYTNVINEVMKQTGKDKEICTNIADAYEEYCTEEVKRPFKPKVDAEMVAWVANKTGHANDDVANILQVLVSVVRGGIRKKIPFMKS
;
A
#
# COMPACT_ATOMS: atom_id res chain seq x y z
N MET A 1 -1.62 0.84 -14.15
CA MET A 1 -0.65 1.62 -13.37
C MET A 1 0.56 0.75 -13.18
N ASN A 2 1.76 1.29 -13.40
CA ASN A 2 3.01 0.60 -13.08
C ASN A 2 3.42 0.93 -11.64
N TYR A 3 4.32 0.15 -11.06
CA TYR A 3 4.78 0.27 -9.67
C TYR A 3 5.36 1.67 -9.36
N THR A 4 6.18 2.21 -10.26
CA THR A 4 6.76 3.56 -10.13
C THR A 4 5.71 4.65 -9.99
N ASN A 5 4.62 4.61 -10.77
CA ASN A 5 3.55 5.61 -10.64
C ASN A 5 2.78 5.44 -9.33
N VAL A 6 2.61 4.21 -8.82
CA VAL A 6 1.99 3.98 -7.51
C VAL A 6 2.82 4.64 -6.42
N ILE A 7 4.13 4.36 -6.37
CA ILE A 7 5.03 4.91 -5.35
C ILE A 7 5.07 6.45 -5.43
N ASN A 8 5.15 7.03 -6.63
CA ASN A 8 5.13 8.49 -6.78
C ASN A 8 3.84 9.13 -6.24
N GLU A 9 2.68 8.52 -6.48
CA GLU A 9 1.40 9.01 -5.94
C GLU A 9 1.31 8.83 -4.42
N VAL A 10 1.88 7.75 -3.89
CA VAL A 10 1.96 7.52 -2.43
C VAL A 10 2.84 8.58 -1.78
N MET A 11 4.05 8.80 -2.29
CA MET A 11 4.97 9.84 -1.80
C MET A 11 4.31 11.22 -1.79
N LYS A 12 3.60 11.57 -2.88
CA LYS A 12 2.91 12.86 -3.00
C LYS A 12 1.83 13.06 -1.93
N GLN A 13 1.12 12.00 -1.56
CA GLN A 13 0.01 12.07 -0.61
C GLN A 13 0.46 11.92 0.85
N THR A 14 1.54 11.18 1.11
CA THR A 14 2.06 10.95 2.47
C THR A 14 3.13 11.96 2.87
N GLY A 15 3.78 12.62 1.91
CA GLY A 15 4.93 13.48 2.13
C GLY A 15 6.20 12.73 2.54
N LYS A 16 6.22 11.40 2.41
CA LYS A 16 7.33 10.54 2.82
C LYS A 16 8.27 10.25 1.67
N ASP A 17 9.53 9.97 2.00
CA ASP A 17 10.56 9.68 1.02
C ASP A 17 10.27 8.41 0.23
N LYS A 18 10.84 8.35 -0.98
CA LYS A 18 10.68 7.23 -1.91
C LYS A 18 11.10 5.91 -1.28
N GLU A 19 12.23 5.92 -0.58
CA GLU A 19 12.80 4.74 0.08
C GLU A 19 11.82 4.15 1.11
N ILE A 20 11.27 5.00 1.98
CA ILE A 20 10.29 4.60 3.00
C ILE A 20 9.03 4.04 2.32
N CYS A 21 8.50 4.73 1.31
CA CYS A 21 7.30 4.30 0.60
C CYS A 21 7.50 2.97 -0.14
N THR A 22 8.68 2.76 -0.72
CA THR A 22 9.05 1.53 -1.46
C THR A 22 9.19 0.37 -0.48
N ASN A 23 9.95 0.55 0.59
CA ASN A 23 10.16 -0.47 1.62
C ASN A 23 8.84 -0.95 2.25
N ILE A 24 7.93 -0.02 2.58
CA ILE A 24 6.60 -0.36 3.10
C ILE A 24 5.71 -1.04 2.05
N ALA A 25 5.78 -0.62 0.77
CA ALA A 25 5.02 -1.26 -0.30
C ALA A 25 5.50 -2.70 -0.56
N ASP A 26 6.80 -2.94 -0.57
CA ASP A 26 7.39 -4.27 -0.74
C ASP A 26 7.02 -5.20 0.43
N ALA A 27 7.13 -4.70 1.67
CA ALA A 27 6.70 -5.45 2.85
C ALA A 27 5.18 -5.72 2.85
N TYR A 28 4.36 -4.83 2.30
CA TYR A 28 2.92 -5.08 2.12
C TYR A 28 2.65 -6.19 1.09
N GLU A 29 3.39 -6.24 -0.02
CA GLU A 29 3.30 -7.32 -0.99
C GLU A 29 3.71 -8.67 -0.38
N GLU A 30 4.74 -8.67 0.47
CA GLU A 30 5.18 -9.83 1.24
C GLU A 30 4.08 -10.28 2.22
N TYR A 31 3.53 -9.38 3.03
CA TYR A 31 2.40 -9.66 3.93
C TYR A 31 1.19 -10.27 3.18
N CYS A 32 0.86 -9.72 2.02
CA CYS A 32 -0.21 -10.24 1.18
C CYS A 32 0.05 -11.68 0.71
N THR A 33 1.31 -12.00 0.42
CA THR A 33 1.74 -13.32 -0.04
C THR A 33 1.77 -14.33 1.10
N GLU A 34 2.35 -13.98 2.25
CA GLU A 34 2.59 -14.89 3.37
C GLU A 34 1.36 -15.08 4.26
N GLU A 35 0.75 -13.98 4.71
CA GLU A 35 -0.32 -13.99 5.70
C GLU A 35 -1.71 -14.08 5.05
N VAL A 36 -1.96 -13.25 4.03
CA VAL A 36 -3.28 -13.17 3.40
C VAL A 36 -3.48 -14.25 2.32
N LYS A 37 -2.39 -14.73 1.73
CA LYS A 37 -2.37 -15.68 0.59
C LYS A 37 -3.21 -15.18 -0.60
N ARG A 38 -3.17 -13.86 -0.85
CA ARG A 38 -3.88 -13.19 -1.94
C ARG A 38 -3.03 -12.03 -2.45
N PRO A 39 -3.13 -11.66 -3.74
CA PRO A 39 -2.30 -10.61 -4.32
C PRO A 39 -2.59 -9.19 -3.78
N PHE A 40 -3.67 -9.02 -3.00
CA PHE A 40 -4.08 -7.71 -2.51
C PHE A 40 -5.06 -7.81 -1.33
N LYS A 41 -4.83 -7.02 -0.28
CA LYS A 41 -5.76 -6.81 0.84
C LYS A 41 -6.36 -5.39 0.77
N PRO A 42 -7.68 -5.24 0.50
CA PRO A 42 -8.28 -3.92 0.24
C PRO A 42 -8.55 -3.07 1.50
N LYS A 43 -8.29 -3.60 2.69
CA LYS A 43 -8.53 -2.95 3.98
C LYS A 43 -7.26 -3.00 4.82
N VAL A 44 -6.91 -1.86 5.41
CA VAL A 44 -5.81 -1.75 6.36
C VAL A 44 -6.35 -2.00 7.76
N ASP A 45 -5.78 -2.96 8.46
CA ASP A 45 -6.07 -3.27 9.87
C ASP A 45 -4.80 -3.24 10.71
N ALA A 46 -4.98 -3.23 12.04
CA ALA A 46 -3.89 -3.07 13.00
C ALA A 46 -2.85 -4.20 12.91
N GLU A 47 -3.28 -5.42 12.58
CA GLU A 47 -2.39 -6.57 12.41
C GLU A 47 -1.44 -6.38 11.23
N MET A 48 -1.97 -5.95 10.07
CA MET A 48 -1.15 -5.65 8.91
C MET A 48 -0.17 -4.51 9.17
N VAL A 49 -0.62 -3.44 9.85
CA VAL A 49 0.24 -2.32 10.22
C VAL A 49 1.38 -2.79 11.12
N ALA A 50 1.07 -3.56 12.16
CA ALA A 50 2.07 -4.07 13.09
C ALA A 50 3.06 -5.03 12.40
N TRP A 51 2.58 -5.92 11.54
CA TRP A 51 3.44 -6.83 10.80
C TRP A 51 4.44 -6.07 9.92
N VAL A 52 3.93 -5.11 9.12
CA VAL A 52 4.77 -4.32 8.21
C VAL A 52 5.73 -3.40 8.97
N ALA A 53 5.27 -2.78 10.07
CA ALA A 53 6.13 -1.97 10.94
C ALA A 53 7.28 -2.79 11.55
N ASN A 54 6.97 -3.99 12.07
CA ASN A 54 8.00 -4.88 12.62
C ASN A 54 8.99 -5.34 11.54
N LYS A 55 8.52 -5.63 10.33
CA LYS A 55 9.38 -6.06 9.22
C LYS A 55 10.31 -4.96 8.73
N THR A 56 9.81 -3.73 8.64
CA THR A 56 10.52 -2.60 8.02
C THR A 56 11.26 -1.71 9.01
N GLY A 57 10.94 -1.79 10.30
CA GLY A 57 11.51 -0.94 11.35
C GLY A 57 10.91 0.46 11.42
N HIS A 58 9.83 0.74 10.68
CA HIS A 58 9.17 2.05 10.66
C HIS A 58 8.09 2.18 11.74
N ALA A 59 7.78 3.41 12.14
CA ALA A 59 6.73 3.69 13.11
C ALA A 59 5.33 3.27 12.60
N ASN A 60 4.50 2.72 13.49
CA ASN A 60 3.14 2.27 13.14
C ASN A 60 2.30 3.35 12.46
N ASP A 61 2.40 4.61 12.89
CA ASP A 61 1.63 5.72 12.33
C ASP A 61 2.03 6.01 10.87
N ASP A 62 3.33 5.97 10.60
CA ASP A 62 3.88 6.17 9.24
C ASP A 62 3.46 5.02 8.32
N VAL A 63 3.57 3.78 8.82
CA VAL A 63 3.14 2.58 8.11
C VAL A 63 1.64 2.61 7.83
N ALA A 64 0.81 2.93 8.83
CA ALA A 64 -0.63 3.02 8.67
C ALA A 64 -1.03 4.06 7.61
N ASN A 65 -0.43 5.25 7.65
CA ASN A 65 -0.68 6.30 6.67
C ASN A 65 -0.30 5.85 5.25
N ILE A 66 0.93 5.31 5.08
CA ILE A 66 1.41 4.86 3.77
C ILE A 66 0.55 3.71 3.22
N LEU A 67 0.20 2.72 4.04
CA LEU A 67 -0.64 1.59 3.61
C LEU A 67 -2.05 2.04 3.21
N GLN A 68 -2.65 2.97 3.94
CA GLN A 68 -3.97 3.51 3.59
C GLN A 68 -3.95 4.21 2.22
N VAL A 69 -2.93 5.04 1.99
CA VAL A 69 -2.74 5.73 0.70
C VAL A 69 -2.44 4.71 -0.40
N LEU A 70 -1.53 3.76 -0.19
CA LEU A 70 -1.16 2.72 -1.14
C LEU A 70 -2.40 1.92 -1.60
N VAL A 71 -3.19 1.41 -0.65
CA VAL A 71 -4.42 0.66 -0.94
C VAL A 71 -5.42 1.53 -1.70
N SER A 72 -5.57 2.81 -1.34
CA SER A 72 -6.46 3.76 -2.03
C SER A 72 -6.01 4.00 -3.48
N VAL A 73 -4.72 4.26 -3.70
CA VAL A 73 -4.12 4.49 -5.02
C VAL A 73 -4.27 3.26 -5.91
N VAL A 74 -3.95 2.07 -5.40
CA VAL A 74 -4.12 0.80 -6.13
C VAL A 74 -5.59 0.54 -6.46
N ARG A 75 -6.50 0.73 -5.50
CA ARG A 75 -7.96 0.59 -5.74
C ARG A 75 -8.47 1.59 -6.78
N GLY A 76 -8.02 2.84 -6.74
CA GLY A 76 -8.35 3.86 -7.74
C GLY A 76 -7.85 3.48 -9.14
N GLY A 77 -6.64 2.94 -9.23
CA GLY A 77 -6.06 2.41 -10.47
C GLY A 77 -6.82 1.20 -11.02
N ILE A 78 -7.27 0.29 -10.14
CA ILE A 78 -8.10 -0.87 -10.51
C ILE A 78 -9.48 -0.40 -10.99
N ARG A 79 -10.16 0.50 -10.25
CA ARG A 79 -11.47 1.06 -10.64
C ARG A 79 -11.41 1.71 -12.02
N LYS A 80 -10.37 2.49 -12.33
CA LYS A 80 -10.20 3.11 -13.65
C LYS A 80 -10.01 2.09 -14.79
N LYS A 81 -9.54 0.87 -14.48
CA LYS A 81 -9.39 -0.23 -15.46
C LYS A 81 -10.64 -1.09 -15.62
N ILE A 82 -11.62 -1.01 -14.72
CA ILE A 82 -12.87 -1.79 -14.79
C ILE A 82 -13.96 -0.90 -15.43
N PRO A 83 -14.38 -1.17 -16.68
CA PRO A 83 -15.28 -0.28 -17.44
C PRO A 83 -16.68 -0.13 -16.82
N PHE A 84 -17.13 -1.10 -16.04
CA PHE A 84 -18.50 -1.20 -15.53
C PHE A 84 -18.85 -0.23 -14.38
N MET A 85 -17.90 0.59 -13.90
CA MET A 85 -18.15 1.64 -12.89
C MET A 85 -18.30 3.04 -13.49
N LYS A 86 -18.32 3.17 -14.83
CA LYS A 86 -18.83 4.36 -15.51
C LYS A 86 -20.34 4.19 -15.71
N SER A 87 -21.12 4.38 -14.65
CA SER A 87 -22.58 4.53 -14.75
C SER A 87 -23.03 5.51 -13.67
#